data_AF-A0A0D6LC14-F1
#
_entry.id   AF-A0A0D6LC14-F1
#
_cell.length_a   1.000
_cell.length_b   1.000
_cell.length_c   1.000
_cell.angle_alpha   90.00
_cell.angle_beta   90.00
_cell.angle_gamma   90.00
#
_symmetry.space_group_name_H-M   'P 1'
#
loop_
_entity.id
_entity.type
_entity.pdbx_description
1 polymer ?
#
loop_
_entity_poly.entity_id
_entity_poly.type
_entity_poly.pdbx_seq_one_letter_code
_entity_poly.pdbx_strand_id
1 'polypeptide(L)'
;MWFFNSIAVGLAGVFCALIGVFPANWSKTGVALFTLVITCMGMNPGGFYKCGTLSSRQYAHFVLATIQFMKCIALFVGPAMVAIVVSDERSHDQWRYVYWINGVLLFVIRDVEMNGNLANITLKGNGILELATTRLKNVD
;
A
#
# COMPACT_ATOMS: atom_id res chain seq x y z
N MET A 1 -12.15 -5.31 4.18
CA MET A 1 -10.91 -4.51 4.30
C MET A 1 -9.88 -4.88 3.23
N TRP A 2 -9.62 -6.17 2.96
CA TRP A 2 -8.67 -6.62 1.94
C TRP A 2 -8.94 -6.08 0.52
N PHE A 3 -10.16 -6.25 -0.01
CA PHE A 3 -10.52 -5.78 -1.37
C PHE A 3 -10.30 -4.27 -1.57
N PHE A 4 -10.65 -3.46 -0.57
CA PHE A 4 -10.44 -2.02 -0.61
C PHE A 4 -8.96 -1.65 -0.58
N ASN A 5 -8.14 -2.32 0.24
CA ASN A 5 -6.70 -2.08 0.30
C ASN A 5 -6.02 -2.46 -1.03
N SER A 6 -6.33 -3.64 -1.56
CA SER A 6 -5.75 -4.12 -2.82
C SER A 6 -6.13 -3.25 -4.00
N ILE A 7 -7.36 -2.73 -4.06
CA ILE A 7 -7.77 -1.80 -5.12
C ILE A 7 -7.10 -0.45 -4.93
N ALA A 8 -7.09 0.11 -3.73
CA ALA A 8 -6.50 1.43 -3.52
C ALA A 8 -4.98 1.46 -3.76
N VAL A 9 -4.25 0.44 -3.29
CA VAL A 9 -2.80 0.31 -3.54
C VAL A 9 -2.53 -0.11 -4.99
N GLY A 10 -3.31 -1.03 -5.55
CA GLY A 10 -3.14 -1.51 -6.92
C GLY A 10 -3.40 -0.42 -7.96
N LEU A 11 -4.48 0.34 -7.80
CA LEU A 11 -4.83 1.45 -8.69
C LEU A 11 -3.78 2.57 -8.59
N ALA A 12 -3.33 2.91 -7.37
CA ALA A 12 -2.25 3.89 -7.16
C ALA A 12 -0.92 3.44 -7.79
N GLY A 13 -0.56 2.15 -7.69
CA GLY A 13 0.64 1.58 -8.32
C GLY A 13 0.59 1.62 -9.85
N VAL A 14 -0.57 1.31 -10.45
CA VAL A 14 -0.77 1.40 -11.90
C VAL A 14 -0.62 2.85 -12.38
N PHE A 15 -1.23 3.82 -11.69
CA PHE A 15 -1.07 5.24 -12.05
C PHE A 15 0.37 5.74 -11.84
N CYS A 16 1.08 5.24 -10.83
CA CYS A 16 2.49 5.57 -10.60
C CYS A 16 3.41 4.99 -11.70
N ALA A 17 3.15 3.76 -12.16
CA ALA A 17 3.85 3.17 -13.29
C ALA A 17 3.57 3.93 -14.60
N LEU A 18 2.33 4.38 -14.81
CA LEU A 18 1.96 5.21 -15.97
C LEU A 18 2.71 6.55 -15.98
N ILE A 19 2.89 7.20 -14.83
CA ILE A 19 3.71 8.43 -14.71
C ILE A 19 5.17 8.20 -15.14
N GLY A 20 5.74 7.03 -14.87
CA GLY A 20 7.11 6.70 -15.27
C GLY A 20 7.31 6.48 -16.78
N VAL A 21 6.23 6.20 -17.52
CA VAL A 21 6.24 5.91 -18.97
C VAL A 21 5.96 7.16 -19.81
N PHE A 22 5.19 8.13 -19.30
CA PHE A 22 4.85 9.35 -20.05
C PHE A 22 6.01 10.37 -20.07
N PRO A 23 6.43 10.87 -21.26
CA PRO A 23 7.48 11.88 -21.39
C PRO A 23 7.00 13.29 -20.99
N ALA A 24 7.96 14.17 -20.63
CA ALA A 24 7.77 15.53 -20.09
C ALA A 24 6.87 16.47 -20.92
N ASN A 25 6.64 16.15 -22.20
CA ASN A 25 5.97 17.02 -23.16
C ASN A 25 4.50 17.32 -22.81
N TRP A 26 3.85 16.52 -21.95
CA TRP A 26 2.45 16.72 -21.53
C TRP A 26 2.32 16.99 -20.03
N SER A 27 2.69 18.19 -19.59
CA SER A 27 2.67 18.60 -18.18
C SER A 27 1.28 18.51 -17.53
N LYS A 28 0.20 18.76 -18.30
CA LYS A 28 -1.20 18.63 -17.82
C LYS A 28 -1.54 17.20 -17.42
N THR A 29 -1.11 16.21 -18.20
CA THR A 29 -1.38 14.79 -17.97
C THR A 29 -0.58 14.26 -16.79
N GLY A 30 0.68 14.69 -16.65
CA GLY A 30 1.53 14.33 -15.51
C GLY A 30 0.91 14.78 -14.18
N VAL A 31 0.46 16.04 -14.09
CA VAL A 31 -0.20 16.56 -12.88
C VAL A 31 -1.51 15.83 -12.60
N ALA A 32 -2.33 15.56 -13.63
CA ALA A 32 -3.59 14.83 -13.46
C ALA A 32 -3.38 13.43 -12.87
N LEU A 33 -2.40 12.67 -13.40
CA LEU A 33 -2.05 11.35 -12.88
C LEU A 33 -1.50 11.44 -11.45
N PHE A 34 -0.69 12.46 -11.16
CA PHE A 34 -0.15 12.68 -9.82
C PHE A 34 -1.23 12.92 -8.77
N THR A 35 -2.18 13.80 -9.10
CA THR A 35 -3.33 14.09 -8.25
C THR A 35 -4.18 12.84 -8.03
N LEU A 36 -4.35 12.01 -9.06
CA LEU A 36 -5.08 10.75 -8.97
C LEU A 36 -4.38 9.76 -8.02
N VAL A 37 -3.06 9.59 -8.14
CA VAL A 37 -2.25 8.77 -7.21
C VAL A 37 -2.40 9.24 -5.77
N ILE A 38 -2.25 10.55 -5.51
CA ILE A 38 -2.38 11.11 -4.16
C ILE A 38 -3.79 10.92 -3.62
N THR A 39 -4.82 11.07 -4.44
CA THR A 39 -6.22 10.89 -4.04
C THR A 39 -6.50 9.43 -3.66
N CYS A 40 -6.02 8.47 -4.46
CA CYS A 40 -6.11 7.04 -4.13
C CYS A 40 -5.33 6.69 -2.85
N MET A 41 -4.12 7.22 -2.68
CA MET A 41 -3.32 7.05 -1.47
C MET A 41 -3.95 7.71 -0.24
N GLY A 42 -4.69 8.81 -0.41
CA GLY A 42 -5.38 9.53 0.66
C GLY A 42 -6.64 8.83 1.16
N MET A 43 -7.34 8.07 0.31
CA MET A 43 -8.52 7.30 0.70
C MET A 43 -8.19 6.09 1.60
N ASN A 44 -7.00 5.50 1.44
CA ASN A 44 -6.53 4.39 2.26
C ASN A 44 -6.52 4.68 3.77
N PRO A 45 -5.82 5.70 4.28
CA PRO A 45 -5.76 5.99 5.71
C PRO A 45 -7.13 6.37 6.30
N GLY A 46 -8.03 6.97 5.52
CA GLY A 46 -9.40 7.27 5.98
C GLY A 46 -10.19 6.03 6.40
N GLY A 47 -10.06 4.93 5.65
CA GLY A 47 -10.65 3.64 6.01
C GLY A 47 -9.92 2.96 7.17
N PHE A 48 -8.59 2.97 7.16
CA PHE A 48 -7.78 2.31 8.19
C PHE A 48 -7.96 2.93 9.56
N TYR A 49 -8.06 4.26 9.67
CA TYR A 49 -8.26 4.91 10.96
C TYR A 49 -9.60 4.53 11.59
N LYS A 50 -10.67 4.45 10.80
CA LYS A 50 -12.00 4.08 11.29
C LYS A 50 -12.10 2.60 11.67
N CYS A 51 -11.45 1.72 10.90
CA CYS A 51 -11.39 0.29 11.22
C CYS A 51 -10.48 0.03 12.44
N GLY A 52 -9.34 0.73 12.52
CA GLY A 52 -8.38 0.60 13.62
C GLY A 52 -8.97 1.07 14.96
N THR A 53 -9.75 2.15 14.96
CA THR A 53 -10.45 2.62 16.17
C THR A 53 -11.53 1.64 16.62
N LEU A 54 -12.29 1.05 15.69
CA LEU A 54 -13.32 0.06 16.00
C LEU A 54 -12.73 -1.25 16.54
N SER A 55 -11.61 -1.71 15.97
CA SER A 55 -10.94 -2.94 16.42
C SER A 55 -10.23 -2.78 17.76
N SER A 56 -9.69 -1.59 18.04
CA SER A 56 -8.84 -1.36 19.22
C SER A 56 -9.59 -0.74 20.41
N ARG A 57 -10.77 -0.15 20.17
CA ARG A 57 -11.68 0.51 21.14
C ARG A 57 -10.93 1.38 22.17
N GLN A 58 -10.52 0.78 23.29
CA GLN A 58 -9.86 1.43 24.43
C GLN A 58 -8.41 1.83 24.13
N TYR A 59 -7.73 1.09 23.24
CA TYR A 59 -6.35 1.36 22.80
C TYR A 59 -6.27 2.11 21.47
N ALA A 60 -7.41 2.61 20.97
CA ALA A 60 -7.49 3.27 19.66
C ALA A 60 -6.52 4.45 19.53
N HIS A 61 -6.36 5.27 20.58
CA HIS A 61 -5.43 6.40 20.56
C HIS A 61 -3.97 5.97 20.38
N PHE A 62 -3.55 4.89 21.02
CA PHE A 62 -2.19 4.36 20.89
C PHE A 62 -1.96 3.81 19.46
N VAL A 63 -2.89 3.00 18.96
CA VAL A 63 -2.79 2.42 17.61
C VAL A 63 -2.78 3.50 16.53
N LEU A 64 -3.62 4.52 16.66
CA LEU A 64 -3.62 5.67 15.73
C LEU A 64 -2.31 6.46 15.78
N ALA A 65 -1.73 6.67 16.97
CA ALA A 65 -0.45 7.35 17.12
C ALA A 65 0.68 6.58 16.42
N THR A 66 0.70 5.24 16.52
CA THR A 66 1.68 4.41 15.81
C THR A 66 1.52 4.49 14.29
N ILE A 67 0.28 4.49 13.77
CA ILE A 67 0.05 4.65 12.33
C ILE A 67 0.52 6.02 11.84
N GLN A 68 0.27 7.08 12.60
CA GLN A 68 0.72 8.43 12.25
C GLN A 68 2.25 8.56 12.34
N PHE A 69 2.88 7.90 13.30
CA PHE A 69 4.34 7.84 13.39
C PHE A 69 4.95 7.19 12.13
N MET A 70 4.36 6.09 11.65
CA MET A 70 4.80 5.47 10.39
C MET A 70 4.61 6.38 9.17
N LYS A 71 3.59 7.24 9.16
CA LYS A 71 3.45 8.28 8.12
C LYS A 71 4.54 9.34 8.20
N CYS A 72 4.94 9.74 9.40
CA CYS A 72 6.06 10.67 9.58
C CYS A 72 7.37 10.05 9.05
N ILE A 73 7.60 8.77 9.31
CA ILE A 73 8.74 8.03 8.73
C ILE A 73 8.67 8.06 7.20
N ALA A 74 7.49 7.78 6.62
CA ALA A 74 7.30 7.84 5.17
C ALA A 74 7.55 9.25 4.59
N LEU A 75 7.23 10.32 5.33
CA LEU A 75 7.50 11.70 4.92
C LEU A 75 9.01 12.01 4.87
N PHE A 76 9.83 11.31 5.66
CA PHE A 76 11.30 11.39 5.57
C PHE A 76 11.87 10.54 4.43
N VAL A 77 11.23 9.41 4.09
CA VAL A 77 11.69 8.53 2.99
C VAL A 77 11.65 9.24 1.64
N GLY A 78 10.66 10.10 1.38
CA GLY A 78 10.55 10.88 0.15
C GLY A 78 11.79 11.75 -0.16
N PRO A 79 12.14 12.73 0.69
CA PRO A 79 13.32 13.56 0.50
C PRO A 79 14.63 12.76 0.62
N ALA A 80 14.69 11.72 1.44
CA ALA A 80 15.87 10.84 1.50
C ALA A 80 16.10 10.09 0.18
N MET A 81 15.05 9.62 -0.48
CA MET A 81 15.14 8.97 -1.79
C MET A 81 15.60 9.95 -2.86
N VAL A 82 15.07 11.18 -2.87
CA VAL A 82 15.50 12.23 -3.81
C VAL A 82 16.98 12.59 -3.58
N ALA A 83 17.42 12.72 -2.32
CA ALA A 83 18.82 13.03 -2.00
C ALA A 83 19.81 11.95 -2.45
N ILE A 84 19.37 10.68 -2.56
CA ILE A 84 20.22 9.57 -3.04
C ILE A 84 20.19 9.46 -4.57
N VAL A 85 19.04 9.72 -5.20
CA VAL A 85 18.80 9.42 -6.62
C VAL A 85 19.04 10.62 -7.54
N VAL A 86 18.89 11.85 -7.05
CA VAL A 86 19.01 13.07 -7.85
C VAL A 86 20.33 13.78 -7.54
N SER A 87 21.23 13.81 -8.52
CA SER A 87 22.44 14.65 -8.48
C SER A 87 22.31 15.90 -9.36
N ASP A 88 21.38 15.94 -10.32
CA ASP A 88 21.11 17.10 -11.18
C ASP A 88 19.60 17.30 -11.38
N GLU A 89 19.05 18.32 -10.71
CA GLU A 89 17.61 18.60 -10.65
C GLU A 89 17.01 18.98 -12.01
N ARG A 90 17.83 19.38 -13.00
CA ARG A 90 17.37 19.86 -14.31
C ARG A 90 17.08 18.75 -15.30
N SER A 91 17.52 17.51 -15.06
CA SER A 91 17.30 16.39 -15.98
C SER A 91 16.02 15.62 -15.65
N HIS A 92 15.01 15.72 -16.52
CA HIS A 92 13.73 15.01 -16.37
C HIS A 92 13.87 13.47 -16.38
N ASP A 93 14.97 12.94 -16.92
CA ASP A 93 15.24 11.50 -16.91
C ASP A 93 15.63 10.97 -15.51
N GLN A 94 16.24 11.78 -14.63
CA GLN A 94 16.54 11.34 -13.25
C GLN A 94 15.25 11.16 -12.43
N TRP A 95 14.26 12.02 -12.63
CA TRP A 95 12.96 11.93 -11.97
C TRP A 95 12.16 10.71 -12.41
N ARG A 96 12.31 10.24 -13.66
CA ARG A 96 11.68 8.99 -14.12
C ARG A 96 12.12 7.79 -13.27
N TYR A 97 13.40 7.70 -12.89
CA TYR A 97 13.88 6.61 -12.05
C TYR A 97 13.22 6.61 -10.67
N VAL A 98 13.01 7.78 -10.06
CA VAL A 98 12.31 7.88 -8.77
C VAL A 98 10.88 7.35 -8.88
N TYR A 99 10.14 7.69 -9.95
CA TYR A 99 8.78 7.19 -10.15
C TYR A 99 8.72 5.70 -10.49
N TRP A 100 9.69 5.19 -11.24
CA TRP A 100 9.82 3.76 -11.50
C TRP A 100 10.11 2.97 -10.22
N ILE A 101 11.03 3.44 -9.38
CA ILE A 101 11.35 2.79 -8.09
C ILE A 101 10.11 2.78 -7.18
N ASN A 102 9.39 3.90 -7.09
CA ASN A 102 8.14 3.95 -6.32
C ASN A 102 7.05 3.04 -6.90
N GLY A 103 6.88 3.01 -8.23
CA GLY A 103 5.93 2.14 -8.91
C GLY A 103 6.22 0.65 -8.70
N VAL A 104 7.49 0.24 -8.83
CA VAL A 104 7.94 -1.14 -8.58
C VAL A 104 7.75 -1.51 -7.11
N LEU A 105 8.12 -0.63 -6.19
CA LEU A 105 7.95 -0.85 -4.75
C LEU A 105 6.49 -1.10 -4.38
N LEU A 106 5.56 -0.29 -4.91
CA LEU A 106 4.12 -0.45 -4.70
C LEU A 106 3.61 -1.78 -5.28
N PHE A 107 4.16 -2.23 -6.41
CA PHE A 107 3.81 -3.53 -6.99
C PHE A 107 4.33 -4.70 -6.15
N VAL A 108 5.59 -4.65 -5.71
CA VAL A 108 6.20 -5.67 -4.87
C VAL A 108 5.45 -5.80 -3.54
N ILE A 109 5.10 -4.69 -2.90
CA ILE A 109 4.32 -4.68 -1.66
C ILE A 109 2.96 -5.36 -1.89
N ARG A 110 2.29 -5.07 -3.01
CA ARG A 110 1.01 -5.69 -3.36
C ARG A 110 1.15 -7.19 -3.56
N ASP A 111 2.19 -7.67 -4.23
CA ASP A 111 2.45 -9.10 -4.40
C ASP A 111 2.75 -9.81 -3.07
N VAL A 112 3.58 -9.20 -2.21
CA VAL A 112 3.87 -9.71 -0.86
C VAL A 112 2.59 -9.80 -0.02
N GLU A 113 1.74 -8.77 -0.05
CA GLU A 113 0.50 -8.79 0.72
C GLU A 113 -0.54 -9.77 0.17
N MET A 114 -0.60 -10.00 -1.15
CA MET A 114 -1.43 -11.08 -1.70
C MET A 114 -0.95 -12.44 -1.22
N ASN A 115 0.35 -12.71 -1.27
CA ASN A 115 0.92 -13.99 -0.87
C ASN A 115 0.73 -14.26 0.63
N GLY A 116 0.99 -13.26 1.49
CA GLY A 116 0.76 -13.37 2.94
C GLY A 116 -0.71 -13.62 3.29
N ASN A 117 -1.64 -13.01 2.57
CA ASN A 117 -3.07 -13.24 2.80
C ASN A 117 -3.55 -14.61 2.31
N LEU A 118 -3.03 -15.10 1.17
CA LEU A 118 -3.26 -16.46 0.72
C LEU A 118 -2.82 -17.49 1.77
N ALA A 119 -1.63 -17.31 2.34
CA ALA A 119 -1.15 -18.17 3.42
C ALA A 119 -2.08 -18.13 4.65
N ASN A 120 -2.60 -16.96 5.04
CA ASN A 120 -3.50 -16.83 6.18
C ASN A 120 -4.86 -17.51 5.94
N ILE A 121 -5.42 -17.40 4.72
CA ILE A 121 -6.67 -18.05 4.33
C ILE A 121 -6.49 -19.57 4.30
N THR A 122 -5.38 -20.07 3.76
CA THR A 122 -5.07 -21.51 3.73
C THR A 122 -4.91 -22.08 5.15
N LEU A 123 -4.22 -21.37 6.04
CA LEU A 123 -4.07 -21.80 7.44
C LEU A 123 -5.41 -21.78 8.19
N LYS A 124 -6.23 -20.76 7.99
CA LYS A 124 -7.57 -20.68 8.60
C LYS A 124 -8.50 -21.75 8.04
N GLY A 125 -8.44 -22.04 6.74
CA GLY A 125 -9.17 -23.13 6.10
C GLY A 125 -8.78 -24.50 6.66
N ASN A 126 -7.48 -24.76 6.79
CA ASN A 126 -6.97 -26.01 7.36
C ASN A 126 -7.35 -26.17 8.84
N GLY A 127 -7.32 -25.10 9.64
CA GLY A 127 -7.74 -25.14 11.04
C GLY A 127 -9.23 -25.43 11.23
N ILE A 128 -10.09 -24.95 10.33
CA ILE A 128 -11.53 -25.25 10.35
C ILE A 128 -11.78 -26.71 9.91
N LEU A 129 -11.01 -27.20 8.94
CA LEU A 129 -11.10 -28.59 8.49
C LEU A 129 -10.72 -29.57 9.61
N GLU A 130 -9.62 -29.30 10.32
CA GLU A 130 -9.19 -30.06 11.50
C GLU A 130 -10.23 -30.05 12.63
N LEU A 131 -10.84 -28.89 12.88
CA LEU A 131 -11.91 -28.77 13.88
C LEU A 131 -13.15 -29.57 13.49
N ALA A 132 -13.53 -29.55 12.20
CA ALA A 132 -14.66 -30.32 11.68
C ALA A 132 -14.40 -31.83 11.74
N THR A 133 -13.20 -32.30 11.37
CA THR A 133 -12.83 -33.72 11.49
C THR A 133 -12.76 -34.18 12.94
N THR A 134 -12.29 -33.33 13.86
CA THR A 134 -12.23 -33.68 15.29
C THR A 134 -13.62 -33.73 15.92
N ARG A 135 -14.55 -32.84 15.52
CA ARG A 135 -15.96 -32.88 15.95
C ARG A 135 -16.69 -34.12 15.47
N LEU A 136 -16.43 -34.58 14.24
CA LEU A 136 -17.04 -35.80 13.71
C LEU A 136 -16.57 -37.07 14.45
N LYS A 137 -15.31 -37.10 14.91
CA LYS A 137 -14.76 -38.25 15.63
C LYS A 137 -15.21 -38.36 17.10
N ASN A 138 -15.86 -37.33 17.65
CA ASN A 138 -16.39 -37.32 19.02
C ASN A 138 -17.92 -37.49 19.09
N VAL A 139 -18.54 -37.89 17.96
CA VAL A 139 -20.00 -38.12 17.81
C VAL A 139 -20.28 -39.61 17.55
N ASP A 140 -19.37 -40.49 17.97
CA ASP A 140 -19.55 -41.94 18.14
C ASP A 140 -19.22 -42.31 19.59
#